data_AF-A0A6A5VUI5-F1
#
_entry.id   AF-A0A6A5VUI5-F1
#
_cell.length_a   1.000
_cell.length_b   1.000
_cell.length_c   1.000
_cell.angle_alpha   90.00
_cell.angle_beta   90.00
_cell.angle_gamma   90.00
#
_symmetry.space_group_name_H-M   'P 1'
#
loop_
_entity.id
_entity.type
_entity.pdbx_description
1 polymer ?
#
loop_
_entity_poly.entity_id
_entity_poly.type
_entity_poly.pdbx_seq_one_letter_code
_entity_poly.pdbx_strand_id
1 'polypeptide(L)'
;MPYNNTPITPSNEVTGQVSLPLARVQKIIQADIERTHVSKNASFAIALATEMFIQHLATTTHNVVKAERKPRRNIQYRDVSAAIAKTDNLEFLVDVVPKTITYKEFKKKQ
;
A
#
# COMPACT_ATOMS: atom_id res chain seq x y z
N MET A 1 27.94 -21.96 -5.82
CA MET A 1 27.56 -21.34 -4.53
C MET A 1 26.06 -21.13 -4.54
N PRO A 2 25.29 -21.58 -3.54
CA PRO A 2 23.86 -21.26 -3.49
C PRO A 2 23.71 -19.75 -3.27
N TYR A 3 22.90 -19.09 -4.11
CA TYR A 3 22.57 -17.69 -3.92
C TYR A 3 21.87 -17.52 -2.57
N ASN A 4 22.33 -16.55 -1.80
CA ASN A 4 21.72 -16.22 -0.52
C ASN A 4 20.42 -15.44 -0.78
N ASN A 5 19.28 -16.08 -0.53
CA ASN A 5 17.95 -15.53 -0.77
C ASN A 5 17.35 -14.88 0.49
N THR A 6 18.16 -14.67 1.53
CA THR A 6 17.69 -13.98 2.74
C THR A 6 17.43 -12.51 2.41
N PRO A 7 16.25 -11.95 2.75
CA PRO A 7 15.97 -10.55 2.54
C PRO A 7 17.00 -9.69 3.28
N ILE A 8 17.63 -8.75 2.59
CA ILE A 8 18.47 -7.75 3.24
C ILE A 8 17.54 -6.90 4.09
N THR A 9 17.72 -6.97 5.42
CA THR A 9 17.00 -6.11 6.34
C THR A 9 17.38 -4.66 6.08
N PRO A 10 16.41 -3.74 5.88
CA PRO A 10 16.72 -2.33 5.75
C PRO A 10 17.44 -1.82 7.01
N SER A 11 18.42 -0.95 6.84
CA SER A 11 19.11 -0.32 7.97
C SER A 11 18.12 0.59 8.72
N ASN A 12 18.14 0.51 10.06
CA ASN A 12 17.33 1.38 10.92
C ASN A 12 17.97 2.75 11.17
N GLU A 13 18.97 3.13 10.36
CA GLU A 13 19.70 4.39 10.52
C GLU A 13 18.90 5.56 9.94
N VAL A 14 18.80 6.65 10.70
CA VAL A 14 18.15 7.87 10.24
C VAL A 14 19.09 8.59 9.28
N THR A 15 18.90 8.36 7.98
CA THR A 15 19.75 8.93 6.91
C THR A 15 19.36 10.36 6.51
N GLY A 16 18.17 10.83 6.93
CA GLY A 16 17.59 12.09 6.47
C GLY A 16 17.18 12.06 5.00
N GLN A 17 17.08 10.88 4.39
CA GLN A 17 16.72 10.67 3.00
C GLN A 17 15.48 9.78 2.89
N VAL A 18 14.74 9.95 1.79
CA VAL A 18 13.60 9.10 1.42
C VAL A 18 14.01 8.17 0.27
N SER A 19 13.50 6.95 0.27
CA SER A 19 13.70 5.96 -0.79
C SER A 19 12.93 6.33 -2.06
N LEU A 20 11.76 6.97 -1.90
CA LEU A 20 10.94 7.41 -3.02
C LEU A 20 11.53 8.68 -3.68
N PRO A 21 11.62 8.74 -5.02
CA PRO A 21 12.11 9.92 -5.71
C PRO A 21 11.23 11.15 -5.43
N LEU A 22 11.77 12.15 -4.74
CA LEU A 22 11.00 13.32 -4.30
C LEU A 22 10.33 14.07 -5.45
N ALA A 23 10.98 14.15 -6.61
CA ALA A 23 10.41 14.77 -7.82
C ALA A 23 9.13 14.06 -8.31
N ARG A 24 9.01 12.74 -8.12
CA ARG A 24 7.81 11.97 -8.48
C ARG A 24 6.69 12.20 -7.47
N VAL A 25 7.02 12.25 -6.19
CA VAL A 25 6.07 12.58 -5.11
C VAL A 25 5.50 13.99 -5.33
N GLN A 26 6.36 14.97 -5.60
CA GLN A 26 5.95 16.34 -5.90
C GLN A 26 5.06 16.43 -7.14
N LYS A 27 5.35 15.66 -8.19
CA LYS A 27 4.51 15.60 -9.39
C LYS A 27 3.10 15.08 -9.09
N ILE A 28 2.97 14.09 -8.20
CA ILE A 28 1.67 13.55 -7.78
C ILE A 28 0.92 14.59 -6.94
N ILE A 29 1.60 15.22 -5.98
CA ILE A 29 1.02 16.31 -5.17
C ILE A 29 0.51 17.44 -6.07
N GLN A 30 1.25 17.79 -7.13
CA GLN A 30 0.88 18.85 -8.07
C GLN A 30 -0.30 18.49 -8.98
N ALA A 31 -0.65 17.21 -9.11
CA ALA A 31 -1.79 16.77 -9.90
C ALA A 31 -3.13 17.06 -9.23
N ASP A 32 -3.14 17.32 -7.92
CA ASP A 32 -4.32 17.77 -7.19
C ASP A 32 -4.60 19.26 -7.50
N ILE A 33 -5.79 19.53 -8.03
CA ILE A 33 -6.24 20.86 -8.47
C ILE A 33 -6.55 21.75 -7.26
N GLU A 34 -6.99 21.16 -6.15
CA GLU A 34 -7.41 21.89 -4.93
C GLU A 34 -6.26 22.05 -3.92
N ARG A 35 -5.03 21.70 -4.31
CA ARG A 35 -3.89 21.75 -3.41
C ARG A 35 -3.59 23.17 -2.94
N THR A 36 -3.25 23.30 -1.67
CA THR A 36 -2.58 24.49 -1.15
C THR A 36 -1.10 24.49 -1.56
N HIS A 37 -0.39 25.59 -1.29
CA HIS A 37 1.06 25.61 -1.40
C HIS A 37 1.69 24.55 -0.48
N VAL A 38 2.57 23.71 -1.03
CA VAL A 38 3.26 22.63 -0.32
C VAL A 38 4.74 22.95 -0.29
N SER A 39 5.32 23.01 0.91
CA SER A 39 6.76 23.25 1.08
C SER A 39 7.59 22.01 0.74
N LYS A 40 8.90 22.19 0.54
CA LYS A 40 9.82 21.06 0.32
C LYS A 40 9.83 20.08 1.49
N ASN A 41 9.79 20.60 2.73
CA ASN A 41 9.74 19.77 3.95
C ASN A 41 8.43 18.99 4.05
N ALA A 42 7.30 19.60 3.66
CA ALA A 42 6.02 18.89 3.59
C ALA A 42 6.05 17.78 2.53
N SER A 43 6.64 18.03 1.36
CA SER A 43 6.83 16.99 0.32
C SER A 43 7.69 15.83 0.83
N PHE A 44 8.74 16.11 1.60
CA PHE A 44 9.58 15.09 2.23
C PHE A 44 8.80 14.26 3.26
N ALA A 45 8.02 14.92 4.12
CA ALA A 45 7.18 14.22 5.09
C ALA A 45 6.12 13.33 4.43
N ILE A 46 5.50 13.80 3.33
CA ILE A 46 4.56 13.00 2.53
C ILE A 46 5.27 11.78 1.92
N ALA A 47 6.49 11.94 1.39
CA ALA A 47 7.26 10.82 0.85
C ALA A 47 7.55 9.76 1.94
N LEU A 48 8.00 10.19 3.13
CA LEU A 48 8.23 9.30 4.26
C LEU A 48 6.95 8.58 4.71
N ALA A 49 5.85 9.32 4.85
CA ALA A 49 4.55 8.75 5.19
C ALA A 49 4.09 7.73 4.14
N THR A 50 4.35 7.98 2.85
CA THR A 50 4.02 7.06 1.76
C THR A 50 4.82 5.76 1.84
N GLU A 51 6.10 5.81 2.23
CA GLU A 51 6.92 4.60 2.46
C GLU A 51 6.36 3.76 3.61
N MET A 52 6.06 4.40 4.73
CA MET A 52 5.44 3.74 5.89
C MET A 52 4.07 3.16 5.54
N PHE A 53 3.28 3.87 4.73
CA PHE A 53 1.99 3.43 4.25
C PHE A 53 2.09 2.15 3.40
N ILE A 54 3.04 2.08 2.46
CA ILE A 54 3.26 0.89 1.64
C ILE A 54 3.60 -0.33 2.50
N GLN A 55 4.47 -0.15 3.50
CA GLN A 55 4.81 -1.21 4.46
C GLN A 55 3.61 -1.64 5.30
N HIS A 56 2.82 -0.67 5.77
CA HIS A 56 1.59 -0.93 6.52
C HIS A 56 0.57 -1.71 5.69
N LEU A 57 0.33 -1.31 4.44
CA LEU A 57 -0.59 -1.98 3.52
C LEU A 57 -0.13 -3.41 3.22
N ALA A 58 1.15 -3.61 2.94
CA ALA A 58 1.73 -4.93 2.68
C ALA A 58 1.60 -5.85 3.90
N THR A 59 1.88 -5.33 5.10
CA THR A 59 1.79 -6.09 6.36
C THR A 59 0.34 -6.45 6.69
N THR A 60 -0.58 -5.50 6.58
CA THR A 60 -2.01 -5.72 6.81
C THR A 60 -2.57 -6.76 5.84
N THR A 61 -2.20 -6.66 4.57
CA THR A 61 -2.57 -7.66 3.55
C THR A 61 -1.98 -9.04 3.87
N HIS A 62 -0.71 -9.10 4.29
CA HIS A 62 -0.08 -10.35 4.67
C HIS A 62 -0.75 -11.01 5.89
N ASN A 63 -1.24 -10.22 6.84
CA ASN A 63 -2.00 -10.72 7.99
C ASN A 63 -3.30 -11.40 7.56
N VAL A 64 -3.98 -10.90 6.51
CA VAL A 64 -5.15 -11.57 5.92
C VAL A 64 -4.77 -12.95 5.38
N VAL A 65 -3.65 -13.07 4.68
CA VAL A 65 -3.15 -14.36 4.16
C VAL A 65 -2.81 -15.32 5.28
N LYS A 66 -2.17 -14.84 6.34
CA LYS A 66 -1.81 -15.64 7.54
C LYS A 66 -3.02 -16.15 8.30
N ALA A 67 -4.14 -15.44 8.25
CA ALA A 67 -5.39 -15.85 8.89
C ALA A 67 -6.16 -16.93 8.12
N GLU A 68 -5.77 -17.27 6.89
CA GLU A 68 -6.37 -18.38 6.15
C GLU A 68 -6.05 -19.73 6.80
N ARG A 69 -6.99 -20.69 6.72
CA ARG A 69 -6.80 -22.06 7.26
C ARG A 69 -5.55 -22.76 6.71
N LYS A 70 -5.15 -22.44 5.48
CA LYS A 70 -3.96 -22.96 4.83
C LYS A 70 -3.15 -21.78 4.29
N PRO A 71 -2.31 -21.15 5.13
CA PRO A 71 -1.68 -19.88 4.81
C PRO A 71 -0.76 -20.03 3.61
N ARG A 72 -0.94 -19.13 2.65
CA ARG A 72 -0.11 -19.05 1.45
C ARG A 72 1.11 -18.19 1.72
N ARG A 73 2.14 -18.36 0.88
CA ARG A 73 3.33 -17.50 0.92
C ARG A 73 3.19 -16.22 0.09
N ASN A 74 2.29 -16.22 -0.89
CA ASN A 74 2.10 -15.13 -1.83
C ASN A 74 0.81 -14.36 -1.52
N ILE A 75 0.89 -13.03 -1.64
CA ILE A 75 -0.26 -12.12 -1.60
C ILE A 75 -0.98 -12.15 -2.94
N GLN A 76 -2.31 -12.15 -2.92
CA GLN A 76 -3.19 -12.06 -4.08
C GLN A 76 -4.10 -10.83 -3.96
N TYR A 77 -4.68 -10.37 -5.08
CA TYR A 77 -5.57 -9.20 -5.10
C TYR A 77 -6.76 -9.32 -4.13
N ARG A 78 -7.32 -10.53 -3.99
CA ARG A 78 -8.41 -10.80 -3.03
C ARG A 78 -8.00 -10.52 -1.59
N ASP A 79 -6.72 -10.66 -1.27
CA ASP A 79 -6.18 -10.43 0.07
C ASP A 79 -6.08 -8.91 0.33
N VAL A 80 -5.64 -8.15 -0.68
CA VAL A 80 -5.56 -6.68 -0.62
C VAL A 80 -6.96 -6.08 -0.46
N SER A 81 -7.91 -6.45 -1.32
CA SER A 81 -9.29 -5.95 -1.23
C SER A 81 -10.00 -6.39 0.07
N ALA A 82 -9.67 -7.57 0.60
CA ALA A 82 -10.17 -8.00 1.90
C ALA A 82 -9.53 -7.24 3.07
N ALA A 83 -8.25 -6.89 3.00
CA ALA A 83 -7.56 -6.09 4.01
C ALA A 83 -8.12 -4.67 4.07
N ILE A 84 -8.26 -4.03 2.91
CA ILE A 84 -8.82 -2.68 2.77
C ILE A 84 -10.23 -2.63 3.36
N ALA A 85 -11.11 -3.56 2.98
CA ALA A 85 -12.49 -3.59 3.45
C ALA A 85 -12.67 -3.97 4.93
N LYS A 86 -11.60 -4.33 5.65
CA LYS A 86 -11.61 -4.68 7.07
C LYS A 86 -10.93 -3.65 7.96
N THR A 87 -10.25 -2.67 7.37
CA THR A 87 -9.39 -1.74 8.12
C THR A 87 -9.89 -0.32 7.87
N ASP A 88 -10.43 0.32 8.91
CA ASP A 88 -11.12 1.61 8.80
C ASP A 88 -10.23 2.71 8.21
N ASN A 89 -8.95 2.77 8.61
CA ASN A 89 -8.01 3.75 8.06
C ASN A 89 -7.57 3.48 6.60
N LEU A 90 -8.01 2.39 5.99
CA LEU A 90 -7.82 2.07 4.56
C LEU A 90 -9.09 2.31 3.74
N GLU A 91 -10.18 2.81 4.34
CA GLU A 91 -11.47 3.04 3.66
C GLU A 91 -11.34 3.88 2.38
N PHE A 92 -10.43 4.86 2.37
CA PHE A 92 -10.17 5.71 1.20
C PHE A 92 -9.73 4.95 -0.06
N LEU A 93 -9.37 3.66 0.05
CA LEU A 93 -9.00 2.80 -1.07
C LEU A 93 -10.12 1.91 -1.60
N VAL A 94 -11.30 1.90 -0.98
CA VAL A 94 -12.40 0.97 -1.34
C VAL A 94 -12.81 1.09 -2.81
N ASP A 95 -12.86 2.32 -3.33
CA ASP A 95 -13.23 2.57 -4.73
C ASP A 95 -12.10 2.26 -5.71
N VAL A 96 -10.84 2.29 -5.25
CA VAL A 96 -9.64 2.01 -6.08
C VAL A 96 -9.37 0.51 -6.15
N VAL A 97 -9.61 -0.22 -5.06
CA VAL A 97 -9.35 -1.66 -4.94
C VAL A 97 -10.62 -2.38 -4.45
N PRO A 98 -11.66 -2.45 -5.29
CA PRO A 98 -12.93 -3.03 -4.89
C PRO A 98 -12.83 -4.55 -4.69
N LYS A 99 -13.74 -5.10 -3.88
CA LYS A 99 -13.95 -6.55 -3.82
C LYS A 99 -14.49 -7.04 -5.16
N THR A 100 -13.81 -8.00 -5.77
CA THR A 100 -14.28 -8.64 -7.00
C THR A 100 -15.49 -9.53 -6.71
N ILE A 101 -16.45 -9.53 -7.62
CA ILE A 101 -17.60 -10.42 -7.64
C ILE A 101 -17.67 -11.12 -8.99
N THR A 102 -18.21 -12.33 -9.02
CA THR A 102 -18.41 -13.04 -10.29
C THR A 102 -19.54 -12.39 -11.09
N TYR A 103 -19.47 -12.46 -12.42
CA TYR A 103 -20.54 -11.94 -13.28
C TYR A 103 -21.91 -12.55 -12.95
N LYS A 104 -21.93 -13.83 -12.56
CA LYS A 104 -23.14 -14.53 -12.11
C LYS A 104 -23.75 -13.89 -10.85
N GLU A 105 -22.93 -13.48 -9.89
CA GLU A 105 -23.39 -12.79 -8.68
C GLU A 105 -23.86 -11.38 -8.98
N PHE A 106 -23.17 -10.67 -9.89
CA PHE A 106 -23.59 -9.35 -10.36
C PHE A 106 -25.00 -9.41 -10.99
N LYS A 107 -25.24 -10.36 -11.89
CA LYS A 107 -26.56 -10.56 -12.54
C LYS A 107 -27.69 -10.93 -11.59
N LYS A 108 -27.41 -11.46 -10.40
CA LYS A 108 -28.42 -11.77 -9.38
C LYS A 108 -28.79 -10.57 -8.52
N LYS A 109 -27.95 -9.54 -8.49
CA LYS A 109 -28.16 -8.31 -7.71
C LYS A 109 -28.86 -7.21 -8.51
N GLN A 110 -28.85 -7.28 -9.85
CA GLN A 110 -29.77 -6.54 -10.71
C GLN A 110 -31.13 -7.22 -10.74
#